data_AF-A0AAE3VIP7-F1
#
_entry.id   AF-A0AAE3VIP7-F1
#
_cell.length_a   1.000
_cell.length_b   1.000
_cell.length_c   1.000
_cell.angle_alpha   90.00
_cell.angle_beta   90.00
_cell.angle_gamma   90.00
#
_symmetry.space_group_name_H-M   'P 1'
#
loop_
_entity.id
_entity.type
_entity.pdbx_description
1 polymer ?
#
loop_
_entity_poly.entity_id
_entity_poly.type
_entity_poly.pdbx_seq_one_letter_code
_entity_poly.pdbx_strand_id
1 'polypeptide(L)'
;MVKLSKLQMTALLLGCLVLAGGARQLWRAATAPPPPLTSVVPPPPPTPPPRDFPAPQAPTINGLEYHCDRENRRVYAVKADTGEIAWVSYGESGWLVPGAAFMLDVSPESELWVLNPGRRRLEQLNPETGDYIASWEPREPLPGCCNPVRFAAMSGGRFLTMEKGRRQARLYAPSGDVLNVLVANLSASEHNYVLIHNDDRVYMSDLQPLNGRVRQWEINVHD
;
A
#
# COMPACT_ATOMS: atom_id res chain seq x y z
N MET A 1 -23.66 14.93 69.35
CA MET A 1 -23.22 16.07 68.51
C MET A 1 -21.70 16.08 68.48
N VAL A 2 -21.08 15.72 67.35
CA VAL A 2 -19.63 15.81 67.20
C VAL A 2 -19.27 17.30 67.05
N LYS A 3 -18.52 17.86 68.01
CA LYS A 3 -18.00 19.23 67.89
C LYS A 3 -16.73 19.20 67.04
N LEU A 4 -16.80 19.72 65.82
CA LEU A 4 -15.63 19.90 64.97
C LEU A 4 -14.71 20.95 65.57
N SER A 5 -13.40 20.69 65.59
CA SER A 5 -12.41 21.69 65.98
C SER A 5 -12.38 22.83 64.97
N LYS A 6 -11.86 24.00 65.38
CA LYS A 6 -11.69 25.14 64.47
C LYS A 6 -10.93 24.75 63.20
N LEU A 7 -9.90 23.91 63.34
CA LEU A 7 -9.09 23.41 62.22
C LEU A 7 -9.89 22.51 61.26
N GLN A 8 -10.69 21.59 61.81
CA GLN A 8 -11.55 20.70 61.00
C GLN A 8 -12.64 21.49 60.27
N MET A 9 -13.19 22.52 60.91
CA MET A 9 -14.18 23.41 60.29
C MET A 9 -13.57 24.23 59.15
N THR A 10 -12.35 24.76 59.32
CA THR A 10 -11.64 25.42 58.21
C THR A 10 -11.32 24.46 57.06
N ALA A 11 -10.88 23.23 57.34
CA ALA A 11 -10.60 22.24 56.30
C ALA A 11 -11.86 21.84 55.52
N LEU A 12 -12.99 21.68 56.21
CA LEU A 12 -14.28 21.39 55.59
C LEU A 12 -14.74 22.54 54.68
N LEU A 13 -14.63 23.78 55.15
CA LEU A 13 -14.96 24.97 54.36
C LEU A 13 -14.07 25.09 53.11
N LEU A 14 -12.77 24.81 53.24
CA LEU A 14 -11.85 24.80 52.09
C LEU A 14 -12.23 23.72 51.07
N GLY A 15 -12.56 22.51 51.55
CA GLY A 15 -13.01 21.41 50.70
C GLY A 15 -14.30 21.72 49.95
N CYS A 16 -15.28 22.31 50.64
CA CYS A 16 -16.53 22.76 50.02
C CYS A 16 -16.28 23.84 48.95
N LEU A 17 -15.34 24.76 49.16
CA LEU A 17 -14.98 25.78 48.17
C LEU A 17 -14.34 25.17 46.92
N VAL A 18 -13.45 24.18 47.07
CA VAL A 18 -12.85 23.45 45.94
C VAL A 18 -13.91 22.70 45.14
N LEU A 19 -14.81 21.99 45.82
CA LEU A 19 -15.91 21.26 45.17
C LEU A 19 -16.87 22.19 44.42
N ALA A 20 -17.23 23.33 45.04
CA ALA A 20 -18.07 24.34 44.39
C ALA A 20 -17.36 24.97 43.17
N GLY A 21 -16.04 25.19 43.26
CA GLY A 21 -15.22 25.66 42.14
C GLY A 21 -15.19 24.67 40.98
N GLY A 22 -14.97 23.39 41.26
CA GLY A 22 -14.97 22.32 40.27
C GLY A 22 -16.34 22.14 39.60
N ALA A 23 -17.42 22.12 40.40
CA ALA A 23 -18.79 22.05 39.87
C ALA A 23 -19.11 23.25 38.96
N ARG A 24 -18.63 24.45 39.31
CA ARG A 24 -18.81 25.65 38.50
C ARG A 24 -18.02 25.59 37.18
N GLN A 25 -16.82 25.01 37.17
CA GLN A 25 -16.05 24.80 35.93
C GLN A 25 -16.73 23.78 35.01
N LEU A 26 -17.20 22.66 35.56
CA LEU A 26 -17.92 21.63 34.81
C LEU A 26 -19.23 22.16 34.23
N TRP A 27 -19.99 22.91 35.02
CA TRP A 27 -21.21 23.57 34.54
C TRP A 27 -20.89 24.55 33.40
N ARG A 28 -19.87 25.39 33.55
CA ARG A 28 -19.45 26.32 32.49
C ARG A 28 -19.01 25.62 31.21
N ALA A 29 -18.32 24.48 31.31
CA ALA A 29 -17.92 23.69 30.15
C ALA A 29 -19.13 23.04 29.47
N ALA A 30 -20.08 22.52 30.24
CA ALA A 30 -21.29 21.87 29.73
C ALA A 30 -22.28 22.86 29.09
N THR A 31 -22.32 24.11 29.58
CA THR A 31 -23.21 25.16 29.06
C THR A 31 -22.49 26.15 28.14
N ALA A 32 -21.20 25.95 27.85
CA ALA A 32 -20.50 26.80 26.91
C ALA A 32 -21.15 26.58 25.53
N PRO A 33 -21.56 27.65 24.82
CA PRO A 33 -21.99 27.50 23.45
C PRO A 33 -20.84 26.86 22.66
N PRO A 34 -21.14 25.95 21.72
CA PRO A 34 -20.10 25.41 20.84
C PRO A 34 -19.35 26.57 20.20
N PRO A 35 -18.03 26.45 20.00
CA PRO A 35 -17.28 27.48 19.30
C PRO A 35 -18.00 27.78 17.98
N PRO A 36 -18.11 29.06 17.58
CA PRO A 36 -18.71 29.40 16.31
C PRO A 36 -18.01 28.60 15.22
N LEU A 37 -18.77 28.00 14.30
CA LEU A 37 -18.27 27.28 13.13
C LEU A 37 -17.49 28.27 12.25
N THR A 38 -16.26 28.59 12.67
CA THR A 38 -15.34 29.53 12.03
C THR A 38 -14.15 28.74 11.51
N SER A 39 -14.49 27.77 10.66
CA SER A 39 -13.78 27.58 9.40
C SER A 39 -14.74 26.79 8.53
N VAL A 40 -15.50 27.50 7.68
CA VAL A 40 -15.90 26.86 6.42
C VAL A 40 -14.59 26.68 5.68
N VAL A 41 -13.89 25.58 5.98
CA VAL A 41 -12.85 25.07 5.09
C VAL A 41 -13.56 24.97 3.75
N PRO A 42 -13.11 25.72 2.72
CA PRO A 42 -13.74 25.61 1.42
C PRO A 42 -13.77 24.13 1.07
N PRO A 43 -14.89 23.61 0.52
CA PRO A 43 -14.94 22.22 0.11
C PRO A 43 -13.67 21.94 -0.71
N PRO A 44 -13.04 20.76 -0.53
CA PRO A 44 -11.99 20.32 -1.42
C PRO A 44 -12.33 20.72 -2.86
N PRO A 45 -11.37 21.20 -3.66
CA PRO A 45 -11.62 21.23 -5.10
C PRO A 45 -12.18 19.86 -5.50
N PRO A 46 -13.22 19.81 -6.36
CA PRO A 46 -13.83 18.55 -6.76
C PRO A 46 -12.70 17.61 -7.17
N THR A 47 -12.68 16.43 -6.57
CA THR A 47 -11.72 15.41 -6.95
C THR A 47 -11.84 15.27 -8.46
N PRO A 48 -10.76 15.45 -9.24
CA PRO A 48 -10.84 15.15 -10.66
C PRO A 48 -11.41 13.74 -10.80
N PRO A 49 -12.26 13.49 -11.81
CA PRO A 49 -12.72 12.13 -12.05
C PRO A 49 -11.48 11.23 -12.07
N PRO A 50 -11.52 10.04 -11.45
CA PRO A 50 -10.42 9.09 -11.55
C PRO A 50 -10.06 8.99 -13.02
N ARG A 51 -8.79 9.22 -13.38
CA ARG A 51 -8.38 8.98 -14.77
C ARG A 51 -8.80 7.55 -15.12
N ASP A 52 -9.50 7.39 -16.24
CA ASP A 52 -9.76 6.07 -16.81
C ASP A 52 -8.41 5.47 -17.17
N PHE A 53 -7.92 4.56 -16.33
CA PHE A 53 -6.77 3.77 -16.71
C PHE A 53 -7.21 2.66 -17.67
N PRO A 54 -6.34 2.28 -18.61
CA PRO A 54 -6.59 1.08 -19.41
C PRO A 54 -6.80 -0.13 -18.48
N ALA A 55 -7.66 -1.05 -18.91
CA ALA A 55 -7.83 -2.31 -18.20
C ALA A 55 -6.47 -3.02 -18.11
N PRO A 56 -6.15 -3.68 -16.97
CA PRO A 56 -4.93 -4.46 -16.88
C PRO A 56 -4.89 -5.49 -18.01
N GLN A 57 -3.84 -5.43 -18.83
CA GLN A 57 -3.57 -6.45 -19.83
C GLN A 57 -2.60 -7.45 -19.22
N ALA A 58 -2.79 -8.73 -19.49
CA ALA A 58 -1.81 -9.72 -19.12
C ALA A 58 -0.51 -9.43 -19.91
N PRO A 59 0.66 -9.43 -19.26
CA PRO A 59 1.90 -9.20 -19.97
C PRO A 59 2.12 -10.26 -21.05
N THR A 60 2.65 -9.84 -22.19
CA THR A 60 2.93 -10.74 -23.31
C THR A 60 4.37 -10.59 -23.81
N ILE A 61 5.02 -11.71 -24.13
CA ILE A 61 6.33 -11.75 -24.80
C ILE A 61 6.27 -12.88 -25.85
N ASN A 62 6.72 -12.62 -27.07
CA ASN A 62 6.83 -13.62 -28.14
C ASN A 62 5.55 -14.46 -28.39
N GLY A 63 4.37 -13.86 -28.23
CA GLY A 63 3.09 -14.55 -28.40
C GLY A 63 2.67 -15.44 -27.23
N LEU A 64 3.36 -15.35 -26.09
CA LEU A 64 2.94 -15.94 -24.82
C LEU A 64 2.31 -14.88 -23.92
N GLU A 65 1.20 -15.23 -23.26
CA GLU A 65 0.50 -14.42 -22.28
C GLU A 65 0.67 -15.04 -20.88
N TYR A 66 1.03 -14.24 -19.88
CA TYR A 66 1.40 -14.72 -18.54
C TYR A 66 0.34 -14.47 -17.49
N HIS A 67 0.09 -15.48 -16.65
CA HIS A 67 -0.96 -15.42 -15.62
C HIS A 67 -0.49 -15.93 -14.26
N CYS A 68 -0.96 -15.27 -13.21
CA CYS A 68 -0.89 -15.76 -11.83
C CYS A 68 -2.21 -16.45 -11.44
N ASP A 69 -2.13 -17.69 -11.00
CA ASP A 69 -3.23 -18.42 -10.38
C ASP A 69 -2.94 -18.57 -8.89
N ARG A 70 -3.54 -17.65 -8.11
CA ARG A 70 -3.35 -17.58 -6.66
C ARG A 70 -3.89 -18.80 -5.94
N GLU A 71 -5.06 -19.31 -6.36
CA GLU A 71 -5.73 -20.42 -5.70
C GLU A 71 -4.89 -21.71 -5.81
N ASN A 72 -4.31 -21.95 -6.98
CA ASN A 72 -3.44 -23.10 -7.21
C ASN A 72 -1.95 -22.82 -6.95
N ARG A 73 -1.60 -21.58 -6.57
CA ARG A 73 -0.22 -21.11 -6.35
C ARG A 73 0.69 -21.54 -7.49
N ARG A 74 0.38 -21.07 -8.70
CA ARG A 74 1.16 -21.30 -9.91
C ARG A 74 1.19 -20.06 -10.78
N VAL A 75 2.23 -19.94 -11.57
CA VAL A 75 2.31 -19.03 -12.71
C VAL A 75 2.29 -19.89 -13.97
N TYR A 76 1.62 -19.45 -15.02
CA TYR A 76 1.59 -20.18 -16.28
C TYR A 76 1.58 -19.22 -17.45
N ALA A 77 2.10 -19.69 -18.58
CA ALA A 77 1.93 -19.02 -19.86
C ALA A 77 0.91 -19.76 -20.71
N VAL A 78 0.15 -19.00 -21.49
CA VAL A 78 -0.66 -19.53 -22.59
C VAL A 78 -0.16 -18.95 -23.91
N LYS A 79 -0.35 -19.68 -25.01
CA LYS A 79 -0.16 -19.11 -26.34
C LYS A 79 -1.31 -18.14 -26.62
N ALA A 80 -1.00 -16.89 -26.99
CA ALA A 80 -2.00 -15.84 -27.15
C ALA A 80 -3.00 -16.11 -28.29
N ASP A 81 -2.63 -16.93 -29.28
CA ASP A 81 -3.46 -17.29 -30.42
C ASP A 81 -4.45 -18.43 -30.13
N THR A 82 -4.04 -19.44 -29.36
CA THR A 82 -4.84 -20.64 -29.08
C THR A 82 -5.40 -20.70 -27.67
N GLY A 83 -4.82 -19.95 -26.72
CA GLY A 83 -5.12 -20.06 -25.29
C GLY A 83 -4.57 -21.35 -24.64
N GLU A 84 -3.79 -22.15 -25.36
CA GLU A 84 -3.20 -23.38 -24.82
C GLU A 84 -2.11 -23.06 -23.81
N ILE A 85 -2.10 -23.78 -22.68
CA ILE A 85 -1.01 -23.69 -21.69
C ILE A 85 0.30 -24.13 -22.36
N ALA A 86 1.26 -23.21 -22.43
CA ALA A 86 2.61 -23.47 -22.90
C ALA A 86 3.49 -24.08 -21.80
N TRP A 87 3.41 -23.52 -20.59
CA TRP A 87 4.16 -24.01 -19.42
C TRP A 87 3.49 -23.59 -18.11
N VAL A 88 3.87 -24.25 -17.01
CA VAL A 88 3.46 -23.94 -15.64
C VAL A 88 4.68 -23.91 -14.73
N SER A 89 4.79 -22.90 -13.88
CA SER A 89 5.88 -22.69 -12.93
C SER A 89 5.36 -22.56 -11.49
N TYR A 90 6.10 -23.18 -10.57
CA TYR A 90 5.88 -23.09 -9.13
C TYR A 90 6.93 -22.23 -8.41
N GLY A 91 7.79 -21.53 -9.17
CA GLY A 91 8.92 -20.78 -8.64
C GLY A 91 10.03 -21.70 -8.15
N GLU A 92 11.06 -21.12 -7.55
CA GLU A 92 12.27 -21.87 -7.13
C GLU A 92 11.98 -22.91 -6.03
N SER A 93 11.21 -22.51 -5.02
CA SER A 93 10.88 -23.33 -3.85
C SER A 93 9.42 -23.15 -3.45
N GLY A 94 8.53 -23.00 -4.43
CA GLY A 94 7.11 -22.75 -4.22
C GLY A 94 6.75 -21.27 -3.98
N TRP A 95 5.62 -20.86 -4.56
CA TRP A 95 5.00 -19.55 -4.28
C TRP A 95 4.37 -19.52 -2.89
N LEU A 96 4.92 -18.71 -1.98
CA LEU A 96 4.33 -18.49 -0.65
C LEU A 96 3.40 -17.28 -0.71
N VAL A 97 2.10 -17.54 -0.77
CA VAL A 97 1.07 -16.51 -0.99
C VAL A 97 0.09 -16.44 0.19
N PRO A 98 0.45 -15.76 1.30
CA PRO A 98 -0.37 -15.69 2.50
C PRO A 98 -1.55 -14.70 2.42
N GLY A 99 -1.71 -13.95 1.33
CA GLY A 99 -2.73 -12.91 1.18
C GLY A 99 -3.15 -12.67 -0.27
N ALA A 100 -3.77 -11.52 -0.55
CA ALA A 100 -4.30 -11.21 -1.87
C ALA A 100 -3.23 -10.84 -2.92
N ALA A 101 -2.05 -10.42 -2.48
CA ALA A 101 -0.95 -10.04 -3.37
C ALA A 101 -0.33 -11.27 -4.03
N PHE A 102 -0.58 -11.49 -5.31
CA PHE A 102 0.16 -12.43 -6.16
C PHE A 102 0.03 -11.97 -7.60
N MET A 103 1.14 -11.47 -8.14
CA MET A 103 1.16 -10.81 -9.44
C MET A 103 2.53 -10.99 -10.08
N LEU A 104 2.56 -10.74 -11.38
CA LEU A 104 3.75 -10.74 -12.20
C LEU A 104 3.80 -9.45 -13.01
N ASP A 105 4.98 -9.18 -13.55
CA ASP A 105 5.20 -8.05 -14.45
C ASP A 105 6.36 -8.35 -15.40
N VAL A 106 6.41 -7.65 -16.52
CA VAL A 106 7.46 -7.77 -17.53
C VAL A 106 8.22 -6.45 -17.61
N SER A 107 9.55 -6.50 -17.53
CA SER A 107 10.38 -5.31 -17.72
C SER A 107 10.50 -4.93 -19.19
N PRO A 108 10.92 -3.69 -19.53
CA PRO A 108 11.23 -3.31 -20.92
C PRO A 108 12.27 -4.20 -21.61
N GLU A 109 13.13 -4.85 -20.83
CA GLU A 109 14.12 -5.82 -21.29
C GLU A 109 13.53 -7.22 -21.52
N SER A 110 12.21 -7.36 -21.49
CA SER A 110 11.48 -8.63 -21.64
C SER A 110 11.80 -9.66 -20.55
N GLU A 111 12.10 -9.20 -19.33
CA GLU A 111 12.28 -10.07 -18.19
C GLU A 111 10.97 -10.30 -17.45
N LEU A 112 10.57 -11.56 -17.26
CA LEU A 112 9.38 -11.92 -16.50
C LEU A 112 9.71 -12.02 -15.01
N TRP A 113 9.09 -11.17 -14.21
CA TRP A 113 9.25 -11.14 -12.76
C TRP A 113 7.94 -11.49 -12.06
N VAL A 114 8.03 -12.28 -10.99
CA VAL A 114 6.88 -12.74 -10.20
C VAL A 114 7.08 -12.43 -8.73
N LEU A 115 6.07 -11.87 -8.09
CA LEU A 115 6.09 -11.59 -6.66
C LEU A 115 5.89 -12.88 -5.85
N ASN A 116 6.86 -13.21 -4.99
CA ASN A 116 6.72 -14.20 -3.92
C ASN A 116 6.56 -13.48 -2.58
N PRO A 117 5.33 -13.06 -2.21
CA PRO A 117 5.12 -12.11 -1.12
C PRO A 117 5.50 -12.68 0.25
N GLY A 118 5.30 -13.98 0.47
CA GLY A 118 5.67 -14.65 1.72
C GLY A 118 7.18 -14.80 1.90
N ARG A 119 7.94 -14.79 0.79
CA ARG A 119 9.41 -14.73 0.81
C ARG A 119 9.95 -13.31 0.75
N ARG A 120 9.11 -12.31 0.49
CA ARG A 120 9.46 -10.89 0.35
C ARG A 120 10.51 -10.62 -0.74
N ARG A 121 10.40 -11.38 -1.83
CA ARG A 121 11.31 -11.32 -2.99
C ARG A 121 10.50 -11.35 -4.29
N LEU A 122 11.13 -10.91 -5.36
CA LEU A 122 10.70 -11.13 -6.74
C LEU A 122 11.52 -12.27 -7.32
N GLU A 123 10.91 -13.14 -8.11
CA GLU A 123 11.57 -14.24 -8.80
C GLU A 123 11.49 -14.02 -10.30
N GLN A 124 12.62 -14.05 -10.97
CA GLN A 124 12.71 -14.00 -12.42
C GLN A 124 12.47 -15.40 -12.97
N LEU A 125 11.56 -15.50 -13.93
CA LEU A 125 11.31 -16.73 -14.68
C LEU A 125 11.78 -16.56 -16.13
N ASN A 126 12.21 -17.66 -16.74
CA ASN A 126 12.39 -17.73 -18.17
C ASN A 126 11.02 -17.54 -18.86
N PRO A 127 10.83 -16.53 -19.72
CA PRO A 127 9.54 -16.26 -20.34
C PRO A 127 9.04 -17.40 -21.26
N GLU A 128 9.93 -18.23 -21.80
CA GLU A 128 9.61 -19.30 -22.74
C GLU A 128 9.39 -20.65 -22.07
N THR A 129 10.06 -20.92 -20.94
CA THR A 129 9.99 -22.23 -20.27
C THR A 129 9.32 -22.18 -18.90
N GLY A 130 9.24 -21.00 -18.27
CA GLY A 130 8.77 -20.83 -16.90
C GLY A 130 9.80 -21.23 -15.83
N ASP A 131 11.01 -21.64 -16.23
CA ASP A 131 12.05 -22.04 -15.30
C ASP A 131 12.53 -20.86 -14.45
N TYR A 132 12.83 -21.11 -13.18
CA TYR A 132 13.43 -20.11 -12.31
C TYR A 132 14.84 -19.74 -12.80
N ILE A 133 15.12 -18.43 -12.86
CA ILE A 133 16.43 -17.89 -13.22
C ILE A 133 17.14 -17.34 -11.98
N ALA A 134 16.50 -16.38 -11.31
CA ALA A 134 17.11 -15.61 -10.24
C ALA A 134 16.04 -15.04 -9.31
N SER A 135 16.47 -14.50 -8.17
CA SER A 135 15.60 -13.73 -7.30
C SER A 135 16.22 -12.40 -6.93
N TRP A 136 15.35 -11.42 -6.71
CA TRP A 136 15.69 -10.10 -6.25
C TRP A 136 14.96 -9.82 -4.93
N GLU A 137 15.68 -9.24 -3.97
CA GLU A 137 15.11 -8.79 -2.70
C GLU A 137 15.72 -7.44 -2.30
N PRO A 138 14.96 -6.57 -1.64
CA PRO A 138 15.50 -5.31 -1.15
C PRO A 138 16.48 -5.57 -0.01
N ARG A 139 17.57 -4.79 0.02
CA ARG A 139 18.60 -4.86 1.06
C ARG A 139 18.06 -4.48 2.42
N GLU A 140 17.12 -3.54 2.43
CA GLU A 140 16.28 -3.23 3.57
C GLU A 140 15.09 -4.20 3.64
N PRO A 141 14.91 -4.94 4.74
CA PRO A 141 13.77 -5.84 4.86
C PRO A 141 12.43 -5.10 4.78
N LEU A 142 11.53 -5.62 3.93
CA LEU A 142 10.15 -5.14 3.86
C LEU A 142 9.40 -5.54 5.14
N PRO A 143 8.80 -4.59 5.87
CA PRO A 143 8.13 -4.89 7.13
C PRO A 143 6.81 -5.64 6.88
N GLY A 144 6.50 -6.62 7.74
CA GLY A 144 5.33 -7.49 7.61
C GLY A 144 5.59 -8.76 6.81
N CYS A 145 4.59 -9.63 6.74
CA CYS A 145 4.72 -11.00 6.19
C CYS A 145 4.37 -11.16 4.71
N CYS A 146 3.87 -10.10 4.05
CA CYS A 146 3.51 -10.12 2.63
C CYS A 146 3.70 -8.74 2.01
N ASN A 147 4.96 -8.35 1.79
CA ASN A 147 5.35 -7.13 1.08
C ASN A 147 6.41 -7.46 0.02
N PRO A 148 6.43 -6.73 -1.12
CA PRO A 148 5.48 -5.67 -1.46
C PRO A 148 4.09 -6.24 -1.80
N VAL A 149 3.09 -5.38 -1.94
CA VAL A 149 1.72 -5.79 -2.32
C VAL A 149 1.39 -5.48 -3.78
N ARG A 150 2.11 -4.52 -4.36
CA ARG A 150 2.18 -4.26 -5.81
C ARG A 150 3.63 -4.00 -6.19
N PHE A 151 4.01 -4.34 -7.41
CA PHE A 151 5.29 -3.91 -7.96
C PHE A 151 5.18 -3.65 -9.47
N ALA A 152 6.16 -2.93 -10.00
CA ALA A 152 6.46 -2.83 -11.42
C ALA A 152 7.93 -3.14 -11.67
N ALA A 153 8.22 -3.91 -12.72
CA ALA A 153 9.56 -4.17 -13.24
C ALA A 153 9.98 -3.01 -14.15
N MET A 154 10.83 -2.13 -13.63
CA MET A 154 11.27 -0.92 -14.32
C MET A 154 12.51 -1.20 -15.16
N SER A 155 12.84 -0.30 -16.10
CA SER A 155 14.07 -0.45 -16.89
C SER A 155 15.35 -0.49 -16.04
N GLY A 156 16.35 -1.19 -16.57
CA GLY A 156 17.66 -1.34 -15.94
C GLY A 156 17.64 -2.20 -14.68
N GLY A 157 16.69 -3.14 -14.55
CA GLY A 157 16.57 -4.06 -13.41
C GLY A 157 16.09 -3.39 -12.11
N ARG A 158 15.44 -2.22 -12.23
CA ARG A 158 14.89 -1.48 -11.09
C ARG A 158 13.49 -1.96 -10.76
N PHE A 159 13.04 -1.74 -9.54
CA PHE A 159 11.70 -2.14 -9.12
C PHE A 159 10.98 -1.01 -8.39
N LEU A 160 9.79 -0.66 -8.86
CA LEU A 160 8.87 0.19 -8.13
C LEU A 160 7.95 -0.71 -7.29
N THR A 161 7.83 -0.45 -6.00
CA THR A 161 6.93 -1.20 -5.09
C THR A 161 5.84 -0.30 -4.51
N MET A 162 4.70 -0.90 -4.16
CA MET A 162 3.79 -0.34 -3.15
C MET A 162 3.76 -1.27 -1.94
N GLU A 163 3.97 -0.70 -0.76
CA GLU A 163 4.19 -1.45 0.48
C GLU A 163 3.14 -1.11 1.52
N LYS A 164 2.39 -2.11 2.01
CA LYS A 164 1.44 -1.91 3.10
C LYS A 164 2.11 -1.68 4.44
N GLY A 165 3.28 -2.31 4.65
CA GLY A 165 3.95 -2.31 5.95
C GLY A 165 4.47 -0.92 6.31
N ARG A 166 5.08 -0.23 5.33
CA ARG A 166 5.53 1.16 5.48
C ARG A 166 4.51 2.19 5.04
N ARG A 167 3.52 1.77 4.25
CA ARG A 167 2.57 2.65 3.55
C ARG A 167 3.32 3.59 2.60
N GLN A 168 4.27 3.04 1.85
CA GLN A 168 5.12 3.79 0.93
C GLN A 168 5.12 3.18 -0.46
N ALA A 169 5.34 4.03 -1.46
CA ALA A 169 5.76 3.60 -2.78
C ALA A 169 7.22 3.96 -2.97
N ARG A 170 8.04 2.99 -3.36
CA ARG A 170 9.50 3.12 -3.38
C ARG A 170 10.09 2.59 -4.67
N LEU A 171 11.08 3.29 -5.19
CA LEU A 171 11.90 2.83 -6.31
C LEU A 171 13.19 2.23 -5.76
N TYR A 172 13.51 1.04 -6.23
CA TYR A 172 14.68 0.28 -5.84
C TYR A 172 15.65 0.08 -6.99
N ALA A 173 16.94 0.04 -6.66
CA ALA A 173 18.01 -0.35 -7.55
C ALA A 173 18.06 -1.88 -7.74
N PRO A 174 18.74 -2.38 -8.79
CA PRO A 174 19.01 -3.81 -8.95
C PRO A 174 19.76 -4.41 -7.75
N SER A 175 20.55 -3.59 -7.04
CA SER A 175 21.27 -4.00 -5.81
C SER A 175 20.36 -4.24 -4.61
N GLY A 176 19.08 -3.84 -4.68
CA GLY A 176 18.15 -3.85 -3.55
C GLY A 176 18.19 -2.58 -2.71
N ASP A 177 19.03 -1.59 -3.05
CA ASP A 177 19.06 -0.29 -2.37
C ASP A 177 17.86 0.58 -2.76
N VAL A 178 17.36 1.38 -1.81
CA VAL A 178 16.28 2.35 -2.08
C VAL A 178 16.86 3.55 -2.85
N LEU A 179 16.38 3.78 -4.06
CA LEU A 179 16.74 4.94 -4.87
C LEU A 179 15.88 6.15 -4.51
N ASN A 180 14.57 5.94 -4.32
CA ASN A 180 13.65 7.03 -4.02
C ASN A 180 12.40 6.54 -3.25
N VAL A 181 11.85 7.39 -2.40
CA VAL A 181 10.53 7.20 -1.78
C VAL A 181 9.55 8.14 -2.49
N LEU A 182 8.84 7.62 -3.48
CA LEU A 182 7.92 8.39 -4.33
C LEU A 182 6.68 8.86 -3.57
N VAL A 183 6.18 8.02 -2.65
CA VAL A 183 5.02 8.33 -1.82
C VAL A 183 5.29 7.85 -0.39
N ALA A 184 5.17 8.75 0.59
CA ALA A 184 5.50 8.45 1.98
C ALA A 184 4.29 8.01 2.84
N ASN A 185 3.06 8.15 2.33
CA ASN A 185 1.84 8.06 3.14
C ASN A 185 0.64 7.44 2.39
N LEU A 186 0.79 6.26 1.78
CA LEU A 186 -0.31 5.51 1.16
C LEU A 186 -1.44 5.18 2.16
N SER A 187 -2.64 4.85 1.69
CA SER A 187 -3.75 4.35 2.54
C SER A 187 -3.34 3.17 3.41
N ALA A 188 -4.07 2.94 4.51
CA ALA A 188 -3.78 1.83 5.42
C ALA A 188 -4.10 0.44 4.83
N SER A 189 -5.10 0.36 3.94
CA SER A 189 -5.51 -0.89 3.30
C SER A 189 -4.90 -1.02 1.91
N GLU A 190 -4.26 -2.16 1.64
CA GLU A 190 -3.70 -2.55 0.33
C GLU A 190 -4.76 -2.64 -0.77
N HIS A 191 -6.05 -2.81 -0.41
CA HIS A 191 -7.16 -2.85 -1.37
C HIS A 191 -7.37 -1.52 -2.09
N ASN A 192 -6.80 -0.42 -1.58
CA ASN A 192 -6.86 0.88 -2.23
C ASN A 192 -5.72 1.09 -3.23
N TYR A 193 -4.78 0.14 -3.34
CA TYR A 193 -3.60 0.29 -4.17
C TYR A 193 -3.85 -0.31 -5.55
N VAL A 194 -3.76 0.55 -6.56
CA VAL A 194 -3.80 0.16 -7.97
C VAL A 194 -2.44 0.49 -8.57
N LEU A 195 -1.89 -0.46 -9.32
CA LEU A 195 -0.69 -0.27 -10.12
C LEU A 195 -0.98 -0.88 -11.49
N ILE A 196 -0.76 -0.10 -12.53
CA ILE A 196 -0.92 -0.51 -13.93
C ILE A 196 0.37 -0.14 -14.64
N HIS A 197 1.00 -1.11 -15.28
CA HIS A 197 2.23 -0.94 -16.03
C HIS A 197 1.90 -1.14 -17.52
N ASN A 198 2.26 -0.14 -18.32
CA ASN A 198 2.25 -0.15 -19.77
C ASN A 198 3.68 0.10 -20.27
N ASP A 199 3.92 -0.10 -21.56
CA ASP A 199 5.24 -0.03 -22.22
C ASP A 199 6.22 1.01 -21.63
N ASP A 200 5.80 2.29 -21.56
CA ASP A 200 6.69 3.38 -21.12
C ASP A 200 6.29 3.99 -19.76
N ARG A 201 5.18 3.54 -19.15
CA ARG A 201 4.57 4.22 -18.00
C ARG A 201 4.03 3.26 -16.95
N VAL A 202 4.31 3.59 -15.68
CA VAL A 202 3.61 3.02 -14.53
C VAL A 202 2.64 4.04 -13.97
N TYR A 203 1.38 3.65 -13.90
CA TYR A 203 0.31 4.40 -13.24
C TYR A 203 0.05 3.79 -11.87
N MET A 204 0.13 4.62 -10.84
CA MET A 204 -0.17 4.22 -9.47
C MET A 204 -1.35 5.01 -8.96
N SER A 205 -2.27 4.36 -8.25
CA SER A 205 -3.36 5.04 -7.55
C SER A 205 -3.54 4.55 -6.12
N ASP A 206 -3.97 5.48 -5.28
CA ASP A 206 -4.40 5.26 -3.90
C ASP A 206 -5.82 5.80 -3.71
N LEU A 207 -6.80 4.90 -3.63
CA LEU A 207 -8.24 5.19 -3.72
C LEU A 207 -8.90 5.71 -2.42
N GLN A 208 -8.15 6.31 -1.49
CA GLN A 208 -8.53 6.65 -0.10
C GLN A 208 -10.05 6.60 0.26
N PRO A 209 -10.51 5.57 1.00
CA PRO A 209 -11.93 5.42 1.30
C PRO A 209 -12.42 6.42 2.37
N LEU A 210 -11.53 6.92 3.23
CA LEU A 210 -11.91 7.73 4.40
C LEU A 210 -12.23 9.20 4.07
N ASN A 211 -11.83 9.70 2.90
CA ASN A 211 -12.08 11.09 2.50
C ASN A 211 -12.53 11.25 1.03
N GLY A 212 -12.74 10.15 0.31
CA GLY A 212 -13.17 10.14 -1.09
C GLY A 212 -12.17 10.73 -2.08
N ARG A 213 -10.91 10.94 -1.68
CA ARG A 213 -9.88 11.51 -2.57
C ARG A 213 -9.03 10.41 -3.17
N VAL A 214 -9.13 10.24 -4.48
CA VAL A 214 -8.18 9.43 -5.26
C VAL A 214 -6.90 10.23 -5.44
N ARG A 215 -5.74 9.62 -5.16
CA ARG A 215 -4.42 10.16 -5.53
C ARG A 215 -3.82 9.28 -6.62
N GLN A 216 -3.27 9.89 -7.65
CA GLN A 216 -2.72 9.20 -8.80
C GLN A 216 -1.32 9.75 -9.13
N TRP A 217 -0.44 8.86 -9.59
CA TRP A 217 0.90 9.19 -10.04
C TRP A 217 1.16 8.48 -11.36
N GLU A 218 1.97 9.12 -12.19
CA GLU A 218 2.44 8.61 -13.47
C GLU A 218 3.96 8.67 -13.45
N ILE A 219 4.60 7.53 -13.62
CA ILE A 219 6.05 7.36 -13.55
C ILE A 219 6.52 6.86 -14.90
N ASN A 220 7.58 7.45 -15.45
CA ASN A 220 8.24 6.91 -16.64
C ASN A 220 9.04 5.67 -16.26
N VAL A 221 8.91 4.60 -17.04
CA VAL A 221 9.63 3.34 -16.81
C VAL A 221 11.15 3.51 -16.92
N HIS A 222 11.60 4.56 -17.63
CA HIS A 222 13.00 4.90 -17.86
C HIS A 222 13.60 5.92 -16.88
N ASP A 223 12.77 6.61 -16.09
CA ASP A 223 13.24 7.57 -15.07
C ASP A 223 13.57 6.87 -13.76
#